data_AF-A0A9E5NTF7-F1
#
_entry.id   AF-A0A9E5NTF7-F1
#
_cell.length_a   1.000
_cell.length_b   1.000
_cell.length_c   1.000
_cell.angle_alpha   90.00
_cell.angle_beta   90.00
_cell.angle_gamma   90.00
#
_symmetry.space_group_name_H-M   'P 1'
#
loop_
_entity.id
_entity.type
_entity.pdbx_description
1 polymer ?
#
loop_
_entity_poly.entity_id
_entity_poly.type
_entity_poly.pdbx_seq_one_letter_code
_entity_poly.pdbx_strand_id
1 'polypeptide(L)'
;MKHMPAEAWRRAADRAGFVLPMTIVVLVILAAAGIAMIGMSRDETLAARAMHESSVALYAAEAGGQQIYANWDSWAAEVDALASGDSLDLGWQTLAGGASYRAVIQRLDSGGQPMYALRVEGRGPGPLAGRRTLSYALTTPPGDPGTGYKLGECCEAPVVLKGTFRQNGIDAGRVTHSGFDTHPPGWEAADVCADTLIDKPGLIMQDTSGMVLDPLDAVLVGVPPIVEDQLLNDSLFDYFGEHTWQDVKDKADIVIDSTGWVYMADGSNPVQVDGSLPDVGIEATEVYPRYTTDPETGELVCDTNHPLNWGSPDPEDPCFEYFPVILSRGEVDLRGGPSYGGGHFYGQGVVILDFNEVARQGSEFELEHEAEFRGIVLGKGCVEVQYGARFYGSMYLDATYDGVTCDKSHDFYEDCQGSENCFDTTLQWSQCAVDRAIFNSGLVEYAEPTIPAAGRARFLGSRAFLEGIQ
;
A
#
# COMPACT_ATOMS: atom_id res chain seq x y z
N MET A 1 -79.29 48.75 -20.05
CA MET A 1 -79.84 47.39 -19.82
C MET A 1 -80.55 46.96 -21.10
N LYS A 2 -79.93 46.06 -21.90
CA LYS A 2 -80.52 45.49 -23.11
C LYS A 2 -81.42 44.32 -22.69
N HIS A 3 -82.70 44.37 -23.03
CA HIS A 3 -83.66 43.30 -22.79
C HIS A 3 -83.22 42.03 -23.52
N MET A 4 -82.83 41.00 -22.75
CA MET A 4 -82.66 39.65 -23.29
C MET A 4 -84.04 39.03 -23.55
N PRO A 5 -84.26 38.43 -24.73
CA PRO A 5 -85.53 37.81 -25.09
C PRO A 5 -85.82 36.55 -24.25
N ALA A 6 -87.08 36.41 -23.83
CA ALA A 6 -87.58 35.34 -22.95
C ALA A 6 -87.44 33.91 -23.52
N GLU A 7 -87.06 33.76 -24.79
CA GLU A 7 -86.81 32.47 -25.44
C GLU A 7 -85.47 31.83 -25.04
N ALA A 8 -84.53 32.58 -24.48
CA ALA A 8 -83.26 32.04 -23.99
C ALA A 8 -83.41 31.16 -22.73
N TRP A 9 -84.41 31.43 -21.89
CA TRP A 9 -84.64 30.68 -20.65
C TRP A 9 -85.26 29.30 -20.86
N ARG A 10 -86.04 29.09 -21.94
CA ARG A 10 -86.64 27.78 -22.23
C ARG A 10 -85.63 26.76 -22.77
N ARG A 11 -84.61 27.19 -23.52
CA ARG A 11 -83.53 26.28 -23.95
C ARG A 11 -82.57 25.88 -22.81
N ALA A 12 -82.50 26.68 -21.73
CA ALA A 12 -81.71 26.33 -20.55
C ALA A 12 -82.43 25.28 -19.67
N ALA A 13 -83.76 25.31 -19.62
CA ALA A 13 -84.56 24.37 -18.82
C ALA A 13 -84.55 22.93 -19.39
N ASP A 14 -84.54 22.76 -20.71
CA ASP A 14 -84.48 21.43 -21.36
C ASP A 14 -83.12 20.72 -21.24
N ARG A 15 -82.08 21.41 -20.73
CA ARG A 15 -80.77 20.79 -20.44
C ARG A 15 -80.59 20.41 -18.97
N ALA A 16 -81.53 20.76 -18.09
CA ALA A 16 -81.44 20.52 -16.64
C ALA A 16 -81.54 19.03 -16.25
N GLY A 17 -82.13 18.19 -17.10
CA GLY A 17 -82.31 16.75 -16.83
C GLY A 17 -81.04 15.90 -16.91
N PHE A 18 -79.97 16.39 -17.57
CA PHE A 18 -78.74 15.60 -17.79
C PHE A 18 -77.59 15.96 -16.82
N VAL A 19 -77.66 17.12 -16.16
CA VAL A 19 -76.55 17.64 -15.33
C VAL A 19 -76.36 16.84 -14.03
N LEU A 20 -77.46 16.43 -13.39
CA LEU A 20 -77.41 15.68 -12.13
C LEU A 20 -76.74 14.30 -12.29
N PRO A 21 -77.14 13.40 -13.23
CA PRO A 21 -76.47 12.12 -13.39
C PRO A 21 -75.01 12.26 -13.81
N MET A 22 -74.67 13.27 -14.63
CA MET A 22 -73.28 13.56 -15.00
C MET A 22 -72.44 13.92 -13.77
N THR A 23 -72.96 14.76 -12.87
CA THR A 23 -72.26 15.17 -11.64
C THR A 23 -72.01 13.97 -10.72
N ILE A 24 -72.99 13.07 -10.57
CA ILE A 24 -72.85 11.86 -9.76
C ILE A 24 -71.76 10.94 -10.34
N VAL A 25 -71.76 10.72 -11.66
CA VAL A 25 -70.74 9.90 -12.33
C VAL A 25 -69.34 10.49 -12.12
N VAL A 26 -69.20 11.82 -12.27
CA VAL A 26 -67.91 12.50 -12.01
C VAL A 26 -67.46 12.32 -10.56
N LEU A 27 -68.37 12.48 -9.59
CA LEU A 27 -68.04 12.28 -8.17
C LEU A 27 -67.60 10.84 -7.87
N VAL A 28 -68.24 9.83 -8.47
CA VAL A 28 -67.84 8.42 -8.29
C VAL A 28 -66.46 8.16 -8.89
N ILE A 29 -66.17 8.70 -10.08
CA ILE A 29 -64.86 8.56 -10.72
C ILE A 29 -63.78 9.25 -9.87
N LEU A 30 -64.04 10.47 -9.38
CA LEU A 30 -63.11 11.20 -8.51
C LEU A 30 -62.89 10.47 -7.18
N ALA A 31 -63.93 9.90 -6.58
CA ALA A 31 -63.81 9.09 -5.36
C ALA A 31 -62.98 7.82 -5.60
N ALA A 32 -63.22 7.10 -6.71
CA ALA A 32 -62.44 5.93 -7.09
C ALA A 32 -60.95 6.28 -7.34
N ALA A 33 -60.68 7.38 -8.04
CA ALA A 33 -59.33 7.89 -8.24
C ALA A 33 -58.65 8.28 -6.92
N GLY A 34 -59.38 8.92 -6.00
CA GLY A 34 -58.90 9.26 -4.66
C GLY A 34 -58.47 8.04 -3.85
N ILE A 35 -59.27 6.97 -3.86
CA ILE A 35 -58.94 5.71 -3.18
C ILE A 35 -57.70 5.06 -3.81
N ALA A 36 -57.61 5.04 -5.14
CA ALA A 36 -56.45 4.50 -5.85
C ALA A 36 -55.15 5.25 -5.50
N MET A 37 -55.19 6.58 -5.45
CA MET A 37 -54.03 7.41 -5.07
C MET A 37 -53.56 7.15 -3.63
N ILE A 38 -54.49 6.98 -2.68
CA ILE A 38 -54.15 6.64 -1.28
C ILE A 38 -53.52 5.24 -1.19
N GLY A 39 -54.01 4.29 -1.99
CA GLY A 39 -53.44 2.94 -2.09
C GLY A 39 -52.00 2.98 -2.59
N MET A 40 -51.76 3.66 -3.71
CA MET A 40 -50.41 3.80 -4.29
C MET A 40 -49.42 4.47 -3.32
N SER A 41 -49.85 5.50 -2.57
CA SER A 41 -48.98 6.17 -1.59
C SER A 41 -48.53 5.24 -0.45
N ARG A 42 -49.39 4.32 -0.01
CA ARG A 42 -49.03 3.32 1.01
C ARG A 42 -48.05 2.30 0.44
N ASP A 43 -48.30 1.82 -0.78
CA ASP A 43 -47.43 0.86 -1.45
C ASP A 43 -46.04 1.47 -1.70
N GLU A 44 -45.97 2.73 -2.13
CA GLU A 44 -44.71 3.47 -2.28
C GLU A 44 -43.96 3.62 -0.95
N THR A 45 -44.66 3.95 0.14
CA THR A 45 -44.03 4.08 1.46
C THR A 45 -43.47 2.76 1.96
N LEU A 46 -44.21 1.66 1.76
CA LEU A 46 -43.75 0.31 2.12
C LEU A 46 -42.58 -0.13 1.24
N ALA A 47 -42.63 0.15 -0.07
CA ALA A 47 -41.55 -0.14 -1.00
C ALA A 47 -40.28 0.66 -0.66
N ALA A 48 -40.40 1.97 -0.40
CA ALA A 48 -39.29 2.83 -0.01
C ALA A 48 -38.64 2.37 1.31
N ARG A 49 -39.47 2.00 2.30
CA ARG A 49 -38.97 1.43 3.56
C ARG A 49 -38.24 0.11 3.33
N ALA A 50 -38.81 -0.79 2.54
CA ALA A 50 -38.17 -2.07 2.21
C ALA A 50 -36.84 -1.85 1.48
N MET A 51 -36.77 -0.90 0.53
CA MET A 51 -35.51 -0.55 -0.15
C MET A 51 -34.47 0.02 0.80
N HIS A 52 -34.87 0.89 1.73
CA HIS A 52 -33.97 1.45 2.73
C HIS A 52 -33.42 0.35 3.67
N GLU A 53 -34.30 -0.48 4.24
CA GLU A 53 -33.90 -1.62 5.10
C GLU A 53 -33.01 -2.62 4.35
N SER A 54 -33.24 -2.78 3.04
CA SER A 54 -32.40 -3.60 2.17
C SER A 54 -31.01 -3.03 1.93
N SER A 55 -30.91 -1.71 1.76
CA SER A 55 -29.64 -1.00 1.56
C SER A 55 -28.79 -1.03 2.83
N VAL A 56 -29.41 -0.80 3.99
CA VAL A 56 -28.72 -0.91 5.29
C VAL A 56 -28.19 -2.33 5.52
N ALA A 57 -28.96 -3.36 5.16
CA ALA A 57 -28.52 -4.74 5.26
C ALA A 57 -27.37 -5.06 4.30
N LEU A 58 -27.34 -4.46 3.11
CA LEU A 58 -26.23 -4.61 2.17
C LEU A 58 -24.95 -3.99 2.75
N TYR A 59 -24.99 -2.74 3.21
CA TYR A 59 -23.84 -2.07 3.82
C TYR A 59 -23.34 -2.80 5.07
N ALA A 60 -24.24 -3.38 5.87
CA ALA A 60 -23.85 -4.22 7.00
C ALA A 60 -23.10 -5.48 6.55
N ALA A 61 -23.49 -6.10 5.42
CA ALA A 61 -22.80 -7.25 4.86
C ALA A 61 -21.41 -6.87 4.31
N GLU A 62 -21.30 -5.73 3.62
CA GLU A 62 -20.02 -5.22 3.09
C GLU A 62 -19.05 -4.89 4.22
N ALA A 63 -19.51 -4.14 5.22
CA ALA A 63 -18.70 -3.81 6.40
C ALA A 63 -18.25 -5.07 7.14
N GLY A 64 -19.14 -6.07 7.26
CA GLY A 64 -18.79 -7.37 7.83
C GLY A 64 -17.72 -8.10 7.02
N GLY A 65 -17.82 -8.10 5.68
CA GLY A 65 -16.80 -8.68 4.81
C GLY A 65 -15.43 -8.02 4.99
N GLN A 66 -15.40 -6.69 5.08
CA GLN A 66 -14.16 -5.95 5.33
C GLN A 66 -13.58 -6.24 6.72
N GLN A 67 -14.40 -6.36 7.76
CA GLN A 67 -13.91 -6.74 9.09
C GLN A 67 -13.34 -8.16 9.14
N ILE A 68 -13.94 -9.11 8.40
CA ILE A 68 -13.39 -10.46 8.28
C ILE A 68 -12.10 -10.49 7.45
N TYR A 69 -11.96 -9.61 6.46
CA TYR A 69 -10.71 -9.51 5.73
C TYR A 69 -9.59 -8.90 6.59
N ALA A 70 -9.88 -7.78 7.26
CA ALA A 70 -8.90 -7.04 8.06
C ALA A 70 -8.39 -7.80 9.30
N ASN A 71 -9.13 -8.78 9.81
CA ASN A 71 -8.71 -9.57 10.96
C ASN A 71 -8.49 -11.05 10.59
N TRP A 72 -8.24 -11.36 9.31
CA TRP A 72 -8.13 -12.74 8.82
C TRP A 72 -7.20 -13.60 9.67
N ASP A 73 -6.06 -13.04 10.08
CA ASP A 73 -5.04 -13.71 10.91
C ASP A 73 -5.57 -14.18 12.26
N SER A 74 -6.55 -13.48 12.84
CA SER A 74 -7.15 -13.86 14.12
C SER A 74 -7.98 -15.15 14.03
N TRP A 75 -8.32 -15.59 12.82
CA TRP A 75 -9.03 -16.84 12.54
C TRP A 75 -8.23 -17.80 11.66
N ALA A 76 -6.99 -17.46 11.30
CA ALA A 76 -6.20 -18.24 10.36
C ALA A 76 -6.07 -19.70 10.82
N ALA A 77 -5.81 -19.93 12.11
CA ALA A 77 -5.69 -21.28 12.65
C ALA A 77 -6.97 -22.13 12.48
N GLU A 78 -8.15 -21.56 12.73
CA GLU A 78 -9.43 -22.25 12.53
C GLU A 78 -9.77 -22.43 11.05
N VAL A 79 -9.43 -21.46 10.22
CA VAL A 79 -9.67 -21.49 8.76
C VAL A 79 -8.75 -22.51 8.09
N ASP A 80 -7.49 -22.61 8.50
CA ASP A 80 -6.52 -23.58 8.01
C ASP A 80 -6.86 -25.00 8.43
N ALA A 81 -7.52 -25.16 9.59
CA ALA A 81 -8.00 -26.44 10.08
C ALA A 81 -9.23 -26.99 9.31
N LEU A 82 -9.88 -26.18 8.47
CA LEU A 82 -11.02 -26.64 7.66
C LEU A 82 -10.56 -27.65 6.62
N ALA A 83 -11.22 -28.81 6.55
CA ALA A 83 -11.05 -29.72 5.43
C ALA A 83 -11.80 -29.20 4.19
N SER A 84 -11.44 -29.72 3.01
CA SER A 84 -12.18 -29.48 1.77
C SER A 84 -13.68 -29.70 1.97
N GLY A 85 -14.49 -28.68 1.68
CA GLY A 85 -15.94 -28.70 1.83
C GLY A 85 -16.47 -28.27 3.21
N ASP A 86 -15.61 -28.21 4.24
CA ASP A 86 -15.98 -27.76 5.57
C ASP A 86 -16.24 -26.25 5.60
N SER A 87 -16.95 -25.79 6.65
CA SER A 87 -17.23 -24.38 6.85
C SER A 87 -17.07 -23.97 8.31
N LEU A 88 -16.49 -22.79 8.52
CA LEU A 88 -16.41 -22.07 9.79
C LEU A 88 -17.47 -20.96 9.82
N ASP A 89 -18.35 -21.00 10.81
CA ASP A 89 -19.36 -19.96 11.06
C ASP A 89 -18.93 -19.09 12.23
N LEU A 90 -18.69 -17.80 11.95
CA LEU A 90 -18.19 -16.84 12.93
C LEU A 90 -19.33 -16.25 13.80
N GLY A 91 -20.57 -16.67 13.56
CA GLY A 91 -21.73 -16.20 14.30
C GLY A 91 -22.13 -14.75 13.95
N TRP A 92 -23.10 -14.21 14.69
CA TRP A 92 -23.55 -12.84 14.50
C TRP A 92 -22.69 -11.86 15.28
N GLN A 93 -22.18 -10.84 14.60
CA GLN A 93 -21.41 -9.72 15.16
C GLN A 93 -22.18 -8.41 14.94
N THR A 94 -22.12 -7.51 15.91
CA THR A 94 -22.88 -6.23 15.89
C THR A 94 -21.94 -5.09 15.56
N LEU A 95 -22.30 -4.29 14.56
CA LEU A 95 -21.57 -3.09 14.14
C LEU A 95 -21.96 -1.88 15.00
N ALA A 96 -21.11 -0.84 14.96
CA ALA A 96 -21.47 0.47 15.47
C ALA A 96 -22.72 0.98 14.72
N GLY A 97 -23.82 1.24 15.45
CA GLY A 97 -25.12 1.58 14.86
C GLY A 97 -26.17 0.47 14.94
N GLY A 98 -25.83 -0.71 15.49
CA GLY A 98 -26.78 -1.76 15.82
C GLY A 98 -27.24 -2.65 14.65
N ALA A 99 -26.72 -2.39 13.45
CA ALA A 99 -26.73 -3.39 12.39
C ALA A 99 -25.85 -4.58 12.80
N SER A 100 -26.10 -5.76 12.24
CA SER A 100 -25.30 -6.94 12.51
C SER A 100 -24.94 -7.67 11.23
N TYR A 101 -23.84 -8.40 11.24
CA TYR A 101 -23.48 -9.32 10.16
C TYR A 101 -23.16 -10.71 10.70
N ARG A 102 -23.24 -11.72 9.82
CA ARG A 102 -22.76 -13.07 10.09
C ARG A 102 -21.95 -13.56 8.91
N ALA A 103 -20.73 -14.03 9.18
CA ALA A 103 -19.84 -14.55 8.17
C ALA A 103 -19.70 -16.06 8.29
N VAL A 104 -19.73 -16.75 7.15
CA VAL A 104 -19.43 -18.17 7.02
C VAL A 104 -18.32 -18.32 6.00
N ILE A 105 -17.19 -18.87 6.43
CA ILE A 105 -16.04 -19.19 5.59
C ILE A 105 -16.16 -20.67 5.21
N GLN A 106 -16.19 -21.01 3.93
CA GLN A 106 -16.26 -22.38 3.45
C GLN A 106 -15.03 -22.71 2.60
N ARG A 107 -14.35 -23.82 2.88
CA ARG A 107 -13.23 -24.26 2.06
C ARG A 107 -13.74 -24.98 0.80
N LEU A 108 -13.30 -24.53 -0.38
CA LEU A 108 -13.78 -24.97 -1.70
C LEU A 108 -12.79 -25.85 -2.47
N ASP A 109 -11.50 -25.83 -2.14
CA ASP A 109 -10.49 -26.61 -2.87
C ASP A 109 -10.60 -28.10 -2.56
N SER A 110 -9.99 -28.96 -3.38
CA SER A 110 -9.97 -30.41 -3.23
C SER A 110 -8.55 -30.98 -3.10
N GLY A 111 -7.70 -30.35 -2.28
CA GLY A 111 -6.31 -30.77 -2.05
C GLY A 111 -5.27 -30.05 -2.92
N GLY A 112 -5.55 -28.78 -3.27
CA GLY A 112 -4.63 -27.87 -3.95
C GLY A 112 -4.40 -26.62 -3.11
N GLN A 113 -4.20 -25.46 -3.76
CA GLN A 113 -4.20 -24.19 -3.05
C GLN A 113 -5.53 -23.99 -2.32
N PRO A 114 -5.50 -23.58 -1.04
CA PRO A 114 -6.71 -23.36 -0.30
C PRO A 114 -7.53 -22.23 -0.94
N MET A 115 -8.76 -22.56 -1.31
CA MET A 115 -9.74 -21.59 -1.80
C MET A 115 -10.88 -21.55 -0.81
N TYR A 116 -11.32 -20.35 -0.44
CA TYR A 116 -12.39 -20.14 0.52
C TYR A 116 -13.53 -19.33 -0.12
N ALA A 117 -14.77 -19.70 0.19
CA ALA A 117 -15.94 -18.87 -0.04
C ALA A 117 -16.27 -18.15 1.27
N LEU A 118 -16.19 -16.82 1.28
CA LEU A 118 -16.69 -16.02 2.40
C LEU A 118 -18.11 -15.57 2.08
N ARG A 119 -19.10 -16.11 2.79
CA ARG A 119 -20.50 -15.66 2.71
C ARG A 119 -20.83 -14.77 3.89
N VAL A 120 -21.14 -13.50 3.62
CA VAL A 120 -21.49 -12.53 4.65
C VAL A 120 -22.95 -12.14 4.54
N GLU A 121 -23.68 -12.29 5.64
CA GLU A 121 -25.08 -11.93 5.76
C GLU A 121 -25.22 -10.68 6.62
N GLY A 122 -25.65 -9.57 6.04
CA GLY A 122 -25.92 -8.34 6.76
C GLY A 122 -27.40 -8.22 7.14
N ARG A 123 -27.65 -7.60 8.29
CA ARG A 123 -28.97 -7.33 8.84
C ARG A 123 -28.98 -5.92 9.42
N GLY A 124 -29.98 -5.11 9.05
CA GLY A 124 -30.17 -3.79 9.65
C GLY A 124 -30.54 -3.82 11.14
N PRO A 125 -30.54 -2.67 11.83
CA PRO A 125 -30.98 -2.60 13.22
C PRO A 125 -32.50 -2.82 13.31
N GLY A 126 -32.92 -3.78 14.13
CA GLY A 126 -34.33 -3.95 14.53
C GLY A 126 -35.05 -5.24 14.09
N PRO A 127 -36.32 -5.39 14.49
CA PRO A 127 -37.07 -6.64 14.32
C PRO A 127 -37.54 -6.90 12.89
N LEU A 128 -37.72 -5.85 12.08
CA LEU A 128 -38.13 -5.94 10.67
C LEU A 128 -36.96 -5.81 9.69
N ALA A 129 -35.73 -5.82 10.21
CA ALA A 129 -34.55 -5.54 9.41
C ALA A 129 -34.43 -6.46 8.19
N GLY A 130 -34.26 -5.83 7.02
CA GLY A 130 -33.88 -6.53 5.80
C GLY A 130 -32.62 -7.38 6.03
N ARG A 131 -32.50 -8.47 5.26
CA ARG A 131 -31.30 -9.31 5.22
C ARG A 131 -30.76 -9.33 3.80
N ARG A 132 -29.45 -9.17 3.66
CA ARG A 132 -28.72 -9.31 2.40
C ARG A 132 -27.55 -10.24 2.60
N THR A 133 -27.22 -10.97 1.55
CA THR A 133 -26.10 -11.90 1.57
C THR A 133 -25.17 -11.54 0.43
N LEU A 134 -23.88 -11.42 0.75
CA LEU A 134 -22.78 -11.29 -0.18
C LEU A 134 -21.93 -12.55 -0.11
N SER A 135 -21.33 -12.90 -1.23
CA SER A 135 -20.40 -14.02 -1.33
C SER A 135 -19.13 -13.53 -2.02
N TYR A 136 -18.00 -13.75 -1.38
CA TYR A 136 -16.66 -13.49 -1.89
C TYR A 136 -15.96 -14.84 -2.11
N ALA A 137 -15.16 -14.93 -3.17
CA ALA A 137 -14.17 -15.98 -3.30
C ALA A 137 -12.84 -15.40 -2.82
N LEU A 138 -12.26 -16.01 -1.80
CA LEU A 138 -10.96 -15.68 -1.25
C LEU A 138 -10.03 -16.81 -1.62
N THR A 139 -8.98 -16.50 -2.35
CA THR A 139 -7.78 -17.33 -2.29
C THR A 139 -7.00 -16.77 -1.11
N THR A 140 -6.63 -17.60 -0.13
CA THR A 140 -5.47 -17.21 0.69
C THR A 140 -4.38 -16.82 -0.29
N PRO A 141 -3.72 -15.65 -0.15
CA PRO A 141 -2.61 -15.28 -1.00
C PRO A 141 -1.74 -16.52 -1.02
N PRO A 142 -1.70 -17.22 -2.15
CA PRO A 142 -0.91 -18.40 -2.14
C PRO A 142 0.51 -17.88 -1.95
N GLY A 143 1.33 -18.63 -1.22
CA GLY A 143 2.73 -18.71 -1.59
C GLY A 143 2.88 -19.29 -3.01
N ASP A 144 2.03 -18.92 -3.97
CA ASP A 144 2.17 -19.26 -5.37
C ASP A 144 3.25 -18.33 -5.89
N PRO A 145 4.30 -18.88 -6.50
CA PRO A 145 5.33 -18.13 -7.21
C PRO A 145 4.77 -17.43 -8.46
N GLY A 146 3.69 -16.66 -8.37
CA GLY A 146 3.05 -16.03 -9.53
C GLY A 146 1.99 -14.97 -9.23
N THR A 147 1.50 -14.85 -7.99
CA THR A 147 0.73 -13.69 -7.53
C THR A 147 1.62 -12.90 -6.59
N GLY A 148 2.39 -11.95 -7.14
CA GLY A 148 3.35 -11.16 -6.37
C GLY A 148 2.72 -10.46 -5.16
N TYR A 149 3.53 -10.18 -4.13
CA TYR A 149 3.11 -9.36 -3.00
C TYR A 149 2.60 -8.01 -3.50
N LYS A 150 1.55 -7.46 -2.89
CA LYS A 150 1.24 -6.04 -3.12
C LYS A 150 2.38 -5.22 -2.53
N LEU A 151 2.65 -4.03 -3.09
CA LEU A 151 3.72 -3.16 -2.56
C LEU A 151 3.54 -2.82 -1.07
N GLY A 152 2.30 -2.74 -0.57
CA GLY A 152 2.03 -2.58 0.86
C GLY A 152 2.32 -3.83 1.73
N GLU A 153 2.54 -5.00 1.13
CA GLU A 153 2.85 -6.26 1.82
C GLU A 153 4.31 -6.69 1.63
N CYS A 154 5.06 -6.07 0.70
CA CYS A 154 6.48 -6.39 0.51
C CYS A 154 7.37 -5.86 1.63
N CYS A 155 6.89 -4.85 2.36
CA CYS A 155 7.63 -4.17 3.41
C CYS A 155 7.12 -4.63 4.79
N GLU A 156 7.51 -5.83 5.22
CA GLU A 156 7.06 -6.40 6.51
C GLU A 156 8.22 -6.54 7.51
N ALA A 157 9.37 -5.96 7.21
CA ALA A 157 10.58 -5.94 8.03
C ALA A 157 11.54 -4.85 7.48
N PRO A 158 12.55 -4.42 8.25
CA PRO A 158 13.54 -3.48 7.71
C PRO A 158 14.32 -4.11 6.56
N VAL A 159 14.49 -5.44 6.58
CA VAL A 159 15.09 -6.21 5.50
C VAL A 159 14.27 -7.48 5.24
N VAL A 160 13.86 -7.66 3.99
CA VAL A 160 13.26 -8.88 3.43
C VAL A 160 14.14 -9.34 2.28
N LEU A 161 14.72 -10.54 2.41
CA LEU A 161 15.83 -10.96 1.56
C LEU A 161 15.68 -12.38 1.02
N LYS A 162 15.86 -12.53 -0.29
CA LYS A 162 16.13 -13.81 -0.92
C LYS A 162 17.62 -13.90 -1.29
N GLY A 163 18.41 -14.60 -0.49
CA GLY A 163 19.84 -14.78 -0.71
C GLY A 163 20.62 -14.86 0.60
N THR A 164 21.91 -14.47 0.56
CA THR A 164 22.78 -14.48 1.75
C THR A 164 22.70 -13.15 2.47
N PHE A 165 22.56 -13.18 3.80
CA PHE A 165 22.63 -12.01 4.66
C PHE A 165 23.95 -12.01 5.42
N ARG A 166 24.68 -10.89 5.45
CA ARG A 166 25.90 -10.79 6.23
C ARG A 166 25.95 -9.50 7.04
N GLN A 167 26.13 -9.66 8.35
CA GLN A 167 26.34 -8.56 9.27
C GLN A 167 27.69 -8.71 9.92
N ASN A 168 28.65 -7.83 9.59
CA ASN A 168 29.94 -7.81 10.26
C ASN A 168 29.94 -6.66 11.27
N GLY A 169 29.93 -7.02 12.55
CA GLY A 169 30.24 -6.09 13.62
C GLY A 169 31.74 -5.86 13.72
N ILE A 170 32.16 -4.67 14.13
CA ILE A 170 33.52 -4.47 14.65
C ILE A 170 33.44 -3.91 16.07
N ASP A 171 34.50 -4.16 16.85
CA ASP A 171 34.67 -3.82 18.28
C ASP A 171 34.36 -2.36 18.69
N ALA A 172 34.10 -1.44 17.75
CA ALA A 172 33.93 -0.01 17.98
C ALA A 172 32.59 0.58 17.51
N GLY A 173 31.80 -0.11 16.67
CA GLY A 173 30.54 0.40 16.12
C GLY A 173 29.45 -0.68 16.12
N ARG A 174 28.25 -0.36 16.60
CA ARG A 174 27.14 -1.33 16.65
C ARG A 174 26.31 -1.22 15.38
N VAL A 175 26.18 -2.33 14.67
CA VAL A 175 25.20 -2.46 13.58
C VAL A 175 23.89 -2.96 14.17
N THR A 176 22.82 -2.17 14.07
CA THR A 176 21.50 -2.54 14.60
C THR A 176 20.49 -2.68 13.48
N HIS A 177 19.94 -3.89 13.37
CA HIS A 177 18.76 -4.21 12.56
C HIS A 177 17.55 -4.32 13.48
N SER A 178 16.57 -3.44 13.33
CA SER A 178 15.45 -3.33 14.25
C SER A 178 14.11 -3.37 13.52
N GLY A 179 13.32 -4.39 13.82
CA GLY A 179 11.93 -4.50 13.39
C GLY A 179 10.94 -3.76 14.29
N PHE A 180 11.37 -3.17 15.41
CA PHE A 180 10.47 -2.36 16.25
C PHE A 180 10.04 -1.12 15.48
N ASP A 181 8.76 -0.81 15.42
CA ASP A 181 8.35 0.34 14.61
C ASP A 181 8.69 1.65 15.32
N THR A 182 9.33 2.57 14.59
CA THR A 182 9.71 3.87 15.11
C THR A 182 9.49 4.95 14.06
N HIS A 183 9.08 6.13 14.51
CA HIS A 183 9.07 7.29 13.63
C HIS A 183 10.51 7.72 13.35
N PRO A 184 10.87 8.06 12.09
CA PRO A 184 12.18 8.62 11.80
C PRO A 184 12.38 9.93 12.58
N PRO A 185 13.62 10.28 12.98
CA PRO A 185 13.87 11.50 13.76
C PRO A 185 13.27 12.75 13.12
N GLY A 186 12.53 13.54 13.88
CA GLY A 186 11.85 14.74 13.37
C GLY A 186 10.46 14.48 12.77
N TRP A 187 10.03 13.22 12.60
CA TRP A 187 8.69 12.88 12.11
C TRP A 187 7.71 12.53 13.25
N GLU A 188 8.00 12.92 14.48
CA GLU A 188 7.17 12.58 15.65
C GLU A 188 5.85 13.38 15.70
N ALA A 189 5.73 14.41 14.86
CA ALA A 189 4.53 15.21 14.77
C ALA A 189 3.36 14.38 14.22
N ALA A 190 2.19 14.51 14.85
CA ALA A 190 1.01 13.67 14.57
C ALA A 190 0.43 13.88 13.16
N ASP A 191 0.79 14.97 12.48
CA ASP A 191 0.44 15.27 11.10
C ASP A 191 1.42 14.67 10.08
N VAL A 192 2.60 14.24 10.52
CA VAL A 192 3.58 13.54 9.68
C VAL A 192 3.39 12.03 9.77
N CYS A 193 3.36 11.50 11.00
CA CYS A 193 3.14 10.09 11.28
C CYS A 193 1.97 9.96 12.27
N ALA A 194 0.82 9.50 11.77
CA ALA A 194 -0.38 9.27 12.59
C ALA A 194 -0.53 7.79 13.02
N ASP A 195 0.34 6.92 12.54
CA ASP A 195 0.16 5.48 12.58
C ASP A 195 0.42 4.91 13.97
N THR A 196 -0.29 3.83 14.29
CA THR A 196 0.06 3.02 15.46
C THR A 196 1.34 2.28 15.16
N LEU A 197 2.34 2.44 16.03
CA LEU A 197 3.58 1.68 15.94
C LEU A 197 3.31 0.18 16.04
N ILE A 198 3.51 -0.55 14.95
CA ILE A 198 3.34 -2.01 14.89
C ILE A 198 4.69 -2.65 14.65
N ASP A 199 5.24 -3.24 15.70
CA ASP A 199 6.49 -3.99 15.62
C ASP A 199 6.40 -5.14 14.62
N LYS A 200 7.46 -5.28 13.83
CA LYS A 200 7.63 -6.28 12.78
C LYS A 200 8.82 -7.19 13.07
N PRO A 201 8.99 -8.26 12.28
CA PRO A 201 10.24 -9.00 12.26
C PRO A 201 11.47 -8.11 12.03
N GLY A 202 12.59 -8.48 12.65
CA GLY A 202 13.87 -7.78 12.43
C GLY A 202 14.51 -8.10 11.08
N LEU A 203 14.33 -9.33 10.60
CA LEU A 203 14.80 -9.82 9.31
C LEU A 203 13.84 -10.91 8.83
N ILE A 204 13.44 -10.85 7.57
CA ILE A 204 12.74 -11.95 6.88
C ILE A 204 13.66 -12.45 5.78
N MET A 205 13.94 -13.76 5.74
CA MET A 205 14.80 -14.31 4.69
C MET A 205 14.37 -15.70 4.22
N GLN A 206 14.71 -16.05 2.98
CA GLN A 206 14.29 -17.32 2.39
C GLN A 206 14.91 -18.53 3.11
N ASP A 207 16.22 -18.46 3.39
CA ASP A 207 17.00 -19.54 3.97
C ASP A 207 18.02 -18.98 4.97
N THR A 208 17.79 -19.22 6.25
CA THR A 208 18.66 -18.75 7.32
C THR A 208 20.04 -19.41 7.33
N SER A 209 20.27 -20.47 6.54
CA SER A 209 21.59 -21.09 6.41
C SER A 209 22.62 -20.19 5.70
N GLY A 210 22.15 -19.24 4.87
CA GLY A 210 22.97 -18.23 4.20
C GLY A 210 23.31 -17.02 5.08
N MET A 211 22.88 -17.00 6.34
CA MET A 211 23.11 -15.91 7.26
C MET A 211 24.48 -16.01 7.95
N VAL A 212 25.23 -14.92 7.93
CA VAL A 212 26.51 -14.76 8.63
C VAL A 212 26.41 -13.56 9.55
N LEU A 213 26.32 -13.80 10.85
CA LEU A 213 26.35 -12.76 11.88
C LEU A 213 27.70 -12.79 12.60
N ASP A 214 28.37 -11.65 12.70
CA ASP A 214 29.50 -11.51 13.61
C ASP A 214 28.97 -11.48 15.06
N PRO A 215 29.39 -12.43 15.92
CA PRO A 215 28.83 -12.58 17.26
C PRO A 215 29.15 -11.44 18.23
N LEU A 216 30.07 -10.52 17.91
CA LEU A 216 30.49 -9.50 18.86
C LEU A 216 29.58 -8.26 18.87
N ASP A 217 29.14 -7.76 17.71
CA ASP A 217 28.45 -6.45 17.63
C ASP A 217 27.21 -6.42 16.73
N ALA A 218 26.82 -7.55 16.14
CA ALA A 218 25.58 -7.64 15.36
C ALA A 218 24.36 -7.70 16.28
N VAL A 219 23.49 -6.68 16.24
CA VAL A 219 22.23 -6.70 16.99
C VAL A 219 21.02 -6.72 16.07
N LEU A 220 20.30 -7.84 16.11
CA LEU A 220 19.07 -8.07 15.39
C LEU A 220 17.90 -8.15 16.38
N VAL A 221 16.97 -7.21 16.30
CA VAL A 221 15.80 -7.09 17.19
C VAL A 221 14.52 -6.94 16.38
N GLY A 222 13.41 -7.38 16.94
CA GLY A 222 12.10 -7.38 16.28
C GLY A 222 11.18 -8.43 16.90
N VAL A 223 9.95 -8.53 16.41
CA VAL A 223 8.94 -9.46 16.92
C VAL A 223 8.44 -10.37 15.78
N PRO A 224 9.04 -11.55 15.55
CA PRO A 224 10.29 -12.06 16.15
C PRO A 224 11.56 -11.44 15.51
N PRO A 225 12.77 -11.62 16.09
CA PRO A 225 13.98 -11.06 15.49
C PRO A 225 14.28 -11.54 14.07
N ILE A 226 13.98 -12.82 13.77
CA ILE A 226 14.21 -13.45 12.46
C ILE A 226 12.98 -14.28 12.09
N VAL A 227 12.57 -14.20 10.84
CA VAL A 227 11.60 -15.11 10.21
C VAL A 227 12.26 -15.76 9.00
N GLU A 228 12.22 -17.09 8.93
CA GLU A 228 12.52 -17.82 7.70
C GLU A 228 11.24 -17.98 6.90
N ASP A 229 11.20 -17.44 5.69
CA ASP A 229 10.05 -17.53 4.79
C ASP A 229 10.45 -18.20 3.46
N GLN A 230 10.20 -19.51 3.39
CA GLN A 230 10.49 -20.32 2.21
C GLN A 230 9.64 -19.94 0.98
N LEU A 231 8.61 -19.11 1.16
CA LEU A 231 7.81 -18.63 0.05
C LEU A 231 8.52 -17.53 -0.73
N LEU A 232 9.53 -16.85 -0.18
CA LEU A 232 10.36 -15.89 -0.90
C LEU A 232 11.03 -16.56 -2.12
N ASN A 233 10.57 -16.26 -3.33
CA ASN A 233 10.98 -16.89 -4.59
C ASN A 233 11.12 -15.83 -5.69
N ASP A 234 11.76 -16.18 -6.83
CA ASP A 234 12.03 -15.23 -7.93
C ASP A 234 10.79 -14.46 -8.37
N SER A 235 9.65 -15.13 -8.46
CA SER A 235 8.42 -14.53 -8.96
C SER A 235 7.87 -13.43 -8.06
N LEU A 236 8.19 -13.45 -6.77
CA LEU A 236 7.78 -12.37 -5.85
C LEU A 236 8.55 -11.07 -6.10
N PHE A 237 9.72 -11.15 -6.71
CA PHE A 237 10.51 -9.99 -7.14
C PHE A 237 10.24 -9.60 -8.59
N ASP A 238 9.53 -10.44 -9.35
CA ASP A 238 9.10 -10.16 -10.72
C ASP A 238 7.74 -9.48 -10.81
N TYR A 239 6.91 -9.61 -9.77
CA TYR A 239 5.53 -9.12 -9.76
C TYR A 239 5.20 -8.41 -8.44
N PHE A 240 4.50 -7.28 -8.54
CA PHE A 240 3.95 -6.52 -7.42
C PHE A 240 2.43 -6.41 -7.60
N GLY A 241 1.69 -7.34 -7.01
CA GLY A 241 0.28 -7.55 -7.29
C GLY A 241 0.03 -7.99 -8.75
N GLU A 242 -0.69 -7.17 -9.52
CA GLU A 242 -0.95 -7.43 -10.95
C GLU A 242 0.13 -6.81 -11.87
N HIS A 243 1.08 -6.08 -11.31
CA HIS A 243 2.09 -5.33 -12.04
C HIS A 243 3.39 -6.10 -12.14
N THR A 244 4.05 -6.01 -13.29
CA THR A 244 5.38 -6.58 -13.50
C THR A 244 6.46 -5.66 -12.94
N TRP A 245 7.66 -6.20 -12.73
CA TRP A 245 8.86 -5.41 -12.40
C TRP A 245 9.09 -4.26 -13.39
N GLN A 246 8.82 -4.48 -14.68
CA GLN A 246 8.94 -3.44 -15.70
C GLN A 246 7.92 -2.31 -15.47
N ASP A 247 6.69 -2.62 -15.07
CA ASP A 247 5.68 -1.60 -14.79
C ASP A 247 6.08 -0.72 -13.60
N VAL A 248 6.78 -1.27 -12.60
CA VAL A 248 7.32 -0.50 -11.46
C VAL A 248 8.47 0.39 -11.92
N LYS A 249 9.37 -0.12 -12.77
CA LYS A 249 10.49 0.67 -13.35
C LYS A 249 10.02 1.82 -14.23
N ASP A 250 8.95 1.63 -14.98
CA ASP A 250 8.39 2.67 -15.86
C ASP A 250 7.80 3.86 -15.09
N LYS A 251 7.71 3.78 -13.75
CA LYS A 251 7.30 4.86 -12.85
C LYS A 251 8.45 5.64 -12.24
N ALA A 252 9.69 5.33 -12.62
CA ALA A 252 10.85 6.06 -12.13
C ALA A 252 10.80 7.55 -12.52
N ASP A 253 10.88 8.42 -11.52
CA ASP A 253 11.06 9.86 -11.68
C ASP A 253 12.52 10.17 -12.04
N ILE A 254 13.45 9.41 -11.46
CA ILE A 254 14.90 9.54 -11.63
C ILE A 254 15.46 8.22 -12.15
N VAL A 255 16.26 8.28 -13.21
CA VAL A 255 16.92 7.09 -13.77
C VAL A 255 18.44 7.31 -13.77
N ILE A 256 19.15 6.41 -13.10
CA ILE A 256 20.61 6.36 -13.01
C ILE A 256 21.09 5.23 -13.92
N ASP A 257 21.47 5.61 -15.14
CA ASP A 257 21.83 4.70 -16.23
C ASP A 257 23.33 4.36 -16.31
N SER A 258 24.18 5.01 -15.50
CA SER A 258 25.63 4.88 -15.62
C SER A 258 26.13 3.57 -15.03
N THR A 259 27.02 2.90 -15.76
CA THR A 259 27.98 1.89 -15.25
C THR A 259 29.07 2.53 -14.37
N GLY A 260 28.81 3.72 -13.83
CA GLY A 260 29.75 4.53 -13.07
C GLY A 260 29.11 4.99 -11.77
N TRP A 261 29.95 5.10 -10.75
CA TRP A 261 29.64 5.51 -9.40
C TRP A 261 29.01 6.91 -9.37
N VAL A 262 27.92 7.06 -8.63
CA VAL A 262 27.47 8.38 -8.18
C VAL A 262 28.17 8.66 -6.86
N TYR A 263 29.23 9.47 -6.88
CA TYR A 263 29.89 9.93 -5.65
C TYR A 263 29.31 11.26 -5.21
N MET A 264 28.93 11.36 -3.95
CA MET A 264 28.41 12.58 -3.34
C MET A 264 29.35 13.05 -2.25
N ALA A 265 30.12 14.09 -2.52
CA ALA A 265 30.92 14.81 -1.53
C ALA A 265 30.52 16.28 -1.57
N ASP A 266 30.47 16.99 -0.42
CA ASP A 266 30.07 18.40 -0.48
C ASP A 266 31.09 19.25 -1.26
N GLY A 267 30.54 20.27 -1.92
CA GLY A 267 31.16 21.08 -2.97
C GLY A 267 32.39 21.92 -2.62
N SER A 268 33.39 21.37 -1.94
CA SER A 268 34.67 22.06 -1.71
C SER A 268 35.68 21.94 -2.85
N ASN A 269 35.48 21.06 -3.84
CA ASN A 269 36.04 21.17 -5.20
C ASN A 269 35.32 20.19 -6.13
N PRO A 270 34.72 20.62 -7.27
CA PRO A 270 34.45 19.67 -8.34
C PRO A 270 35.82 19.13 -8.81
N VAL A 271 36.08 17.85 -8.61
CA VAL A 271 37.28 17.25 -9.20
C VAL A 271 37.07 17.32 -10.70
N GLN A 272 37.85 18.18 -11.37
CA GLN A 272 37.93 18.10 -12.82
C GLN A 272 38.57 16.75 -13.15
N VAL A 273 37.74 15.78 -13.51
CA VAL A 273 38.18 14.53 -14.11
C VAL A 273 38.80 14.87 -15.46
N ASP A 274 40.13 14.96 -15.47
CA ASP A 274 40.92 15.18 -16.67
C ASP A 274 40.62 14.03 -17.66
N GLY A 275 40.23 14.41 -18.87
CA GLY A 275 39.52 13.53 -19.79
C GLY A 275 40.38 12.41 -20.35
N SER A 276 40.32 11.22 -19.76
CA SER A 276 40.62 9.97 -20.47
C SER A 276 40.22 8.67 -19.73
N LEU A 277 39.02 8.57 -19.16
CA LEU A 277 38.37 7.27 -18.90
C LEU A 277 36.90 7.32 -19.34
N PRO A 278 36.36 6.28 -20.00
CA PRO A 278 34.96 6.23 -20.43
C PRO A 278 33.95 5.93 -19.31
N ASP A 279 34.40 5.86 -18.05
CA ASP A 279 33.55 5.72 -16.85
C ASP A 279 33.22 7.11 -16.32
N VAL A 280 32.15 7.71 -16.86
CA VAL A 280 31.63 8.99 -16.38
C VAL A 280 30.82 8.73 -15.11
N GLY A 281 31.50 8.69 -13.96
CA GLY A 281 30.85 8.85 -12.67
C GLY A 281 30.23 10.24 -12.60
N ILE A 282 28.96 10.32 -12.18
CA ILE A 282 28.36 11.60 -11.85
C ILE A 282 28.85 11.91 -10.44
N GLU A 283 29.93 12.70 -10.34
CA GLU A 283 30.29 13.36 -9.09
C GLU A 283 29.23 14.45 -8.82
N ALA A 284 28.11 14.03 -8.24
CA ALA A 284 27.05 14.92 -7.83
C ALA A 284 27.42 15.50 -6.46
N THR A 285 28.20 16.58 -6.47
CA THR A 285 28.55 17.30 -5.23
C THR A 285 27.37 17.93 -4.49
N GLU A 286 26.14 17.75 -4.98
CA GLU A 286 24.94 18.36 -4.43
C GLU A 286 23.69 17.51 -4.77
N VAL A 287 23.54 16.37 -4.12
CA VAL A 287 22.24 15.69 -3.96
C VAL A 287 21.62 16.24 -2.68
N TYR A 288 21.14 17.47 -2.81
CA TYR A 288 20.35 18.16 -1.79
C TYR A 288 18.95 18.39 -2.36
N PRO A 289 17.95 18.62 -1.49
CA PRO A 289 16.68 19.18 -1.90
C PRO A 289 16.92 20.32 -2.88
N ARG A 290 16.35 20.19 -4.09
CA ARG A 290 16.49 21.21 -5.12
C ARG A 290 15.27 22.08 -5.10
N TYR A 291 15.51 23.38 -5.24
CA TYR A 291 14.47 24.37 -5.17
C TYR A 291 14.43 25.17 -6.45
N THR A 292 13.22 25.47 -6.89
CA THR A 292 12.94 26.58 -7.78
C THR A 292 12.32 27.72 -6.96
N THR A 293 12.22 28.89 -7.56
CA THR A 293 11.50 30.02 -6.95
C THR A 293 10.18 30.18 -7.68
N ASP A 294 9.07 30.17 -6.94
CA ASP A 294 7.76 30.49 -7.49
C ASP A 294 7.79 31.92 -8.09
N PRO A 295 7.46 32.11 -9.37
CA PRO A 295 7.59 33.41 -10.03
C PRO A 295 6.57 34.45 -9.54
N GLU A 296 5.48 34.03 -8.90
CA GLU A 296 4.42 34.90 -8.38
C GLU A 296 4.67 35.30 -6.92
N THR A 297 5.08 34.37 -6.06
CA THR A 297 5.25 34.61 -4.63
C THR A 297 6.70 34.90 -4.23
N GLY A 298 7.67 34.42 -5.01
CA GLY A 298 9.09 34.43 -4.64
C GLY A 298 9.46 33.38 -3.59
N GLU A 299 8.54 32.48 -3.22
CA GLU A 299 8.79 31.41 -2.26
C GLU A 299 9.60 30.27 -2.90
N LEU A 300 10.37 29.56 -2.08
CA LEU A 300 11.07 28.35 -2.53
C LEU A 300 10.06 27.21 -2.67
N VAL A 301 10.11 26.53 -3.81
CA VAL A 301 9.27 25.37 -4.12
C VAL A 301 10.19 24.22 -4.49
N CYS A 302 9.83 23.00 -4.11
CA CYS A 302 10.59 21.81 -4.50
C CYS A 302 10.67 21.68 -6.03
N ASP A 303 11.89 21.53 -6.57
CA ASP A 303 12.14 21.25 -7.97
C ASP A 303 12.10 19.73 -8.21
N THR A 304 10.89 19.21 -8.37
CA THR A 304 10.64 17.78 -8.61
C THR A 304 11.08 17.30 -9.99
N ASN A 305 11.56 18.19 -10.87
CA ASN A 305 12.07 17.83 -12.19
C ASN A 305 13.60 17.70 -12.20
N HIS A 306 14.26 18.04 -11.10
CA HIS A 306 15.72 17.95 -11.02
C HIS A 306 16.15 16.49 -10.83
N PRO A 307 17.01 15.93 -11.71
CA PRO A 307 17.39 14.50 -11.69
C PRO A 307 18.23 14.07 -10.48
N LEU A 308 18.56 15.01 -9.58
CA LEU A 308 19.34 14.80 -8.36
C LEU A 308 18.58 15.26 -7.11
N ASN A 309 17.28 15.51 -7.21
CA ASN A 309 16.47 15.84 -6.04
C ASN A 309 15.93 14.56 -5.43
N TRP A 310 16.44 14.18 -4.27
CA TRP A 310 16.06 12.94 -3.57
C TRP A 310 15.05 13.22 -2.44
N GLY A 311 14.31 14.33 -2.54
CA GLY A 311 13.44 14.79 -1.47
C GLY A 311 14.22 15.34 -0.27
N SER A 312 13.49 15.63 0.81
CA SER A 312 14.06 16.06 2.09
C SER A 312 13.34 15.37 3.24
N PRO A 313 14.04 14.77 4.22
CA PRO A 313 13.38 14.22 5.39
C PRO A 313 13.00 15.28 6.43
N ASP A 314 13.35 16.55 6.25
CA ASP A 314 12.98 17.63 7.18
C ASP A 314 11.53 18.09 6.90
N PRO A 315 10.59 17.96 7.87
CA PRO A 315 9.22 18.41 7.69
C PRO A 315 9.03 19.90 7.38
N GLU A 316 10.02 20.74 7.68
CA GLU A 316 9.98 22.17 7.38
C GLU A 316 10.45 22.50 5.95
N ASP A 317 11.03 21.53 5.24
CA ASP A 317 11.61 21.69 3.91
C ASP A 317 10.53 21.64 2.80
N PRO A 318 10.57 22.53 1.80
CA PRO A 318 9.65 22.48 0.65
C PRO A 318 9.61 21.13 -0.09
N CYS A 319 10.69 20.34 -0.03
CA CYS A 319 10.78 19.01 -0.63
C CYS A 319 10.38 17.88 0.31
N PHE A 320 9.79 18.18 1.47
CA PHE A 320 9.37 17.17 2.44
C PHE A 320 8.35 16.16 1.91
N GLU A 321 7.43 16.60 1.06
CA GLU A 321 6.39 15.75 0.47
C GLU A 321 6.84 15.07 -0.83
N TYR A 322 8.09 15.29 -1.28
CA TYR A 322 8.60 14.69 -2.52
C TYR A 322 9.31 13.37 -2.21
N PHE A 323 8.72 12.26 -2.65
CA PHE A 323 9.26 10.91 -2.53
C PHE A 323 9.50 10.33 -3.94
N PRO A 324 10.63 10.66 -4.59
CA PRO A 324 10.90 10.18 -5.94
C PRO A 324 11.02 8.66 -6.02
N VAL A 325 10.63 8.10 -7.15
CA VAL A 325 10.99 6.76 -7.57
C VAL A 325 12.31 6.82 -8.33
N ILE A 326 13.37 6.26 -7.75
CA ILE A 326 14.74 6.31 -8.25
C ILE A 326 15.11 4.93 -8.79
N LEU A 327 15.24 4.80 -10.10
CA LEU A 327 15.72 3.58 -10.76
C LEU A 327 17.24 3.64 -10.93
N SER A 328 17.97 2.76 -10.26
CA SER A 328 19.38 2.52 -10.53
C SER A 328 19.56 1.29 -11.40
N ARG A 329 20.32 1.44 -12.49
CA ARG A 329 20.83 0.34 -13.35
C ARG A 329 22.32 0.09 -13.14
N GLY A 330 22.93 0.81 -12.20
CA GLY A 330 24.36 0.75 -11.87
C GLY A 330 24.56 0.83 -10.36
N GLU A 331 25.71 1.35 -9.99
CA GLU A 331 26.14 1.50 -8.60
C GLU A 331 25.86 2.90 -8.09
N VAL A 332 25.26 2.97 -6.90
CA VAL A 332 24.86 4.17 -6.21
C VAL A 332 25.54 4.17 -4.86
N ASP A 333 26.38 5.17 -4.61
CA ASP A 333 27.15 5.29 -3.39
C ASP A 333 26.79 6.61 -2.69
N LEU A 334 26.04 6.49 -1.60
CA LEU A 334 25.53 7.62 -0.85
C LEU A 334 26.36 7.84 0.40
N ARG A 335 27.23 8.85 0.38
CA ARG A 335 28.10 9.21 1.51
C ARG A 335 27.66 10.50 2.18
N GLY A 336 27.73 10.55 3.49
CA GLY A 336 27.53 11.77 4.28
C GLY A 336 28.75 12.12 5.15
N GLY A 337 28.56 13.11 6.01
CA GLY A 337 29.35 13.27 7.22
C GLY A 337 30.59 14.19 7.10
N PRO A 338 30.97 14.86 8.19
CA PRO A 338 32.00 15.90 8.20
C PRO A 338 33.42 15.39 7.92
N SER A 339 33.66 14.09 8.15
CA SER A 339 34.99 13.46 7.94
C SER A 339 35.45 13.48 6.49
N TYR A 340 34.52 13.56 5.53
CA TYR A 340 34.82 13.66 4.10
C TYR A 340 34.77 15.11 3.59
N GLY A 341 34.81 16.07 4.53
CA GLY A 341 34.60 17.47 4.22
C GLY A 341 33.20 17.74 3.71
N GLY A 342 32.24 16.85 3.98
CA GLY A 342 30.87 16.84 3.48
C GLY A 342 29.82 17.23 4.52
N GLY A 343 28.74 17.89 4.10
CA GLY A 343 27.49 17.94 4.87
C GLY A 343 26.86 16.55 5.00
N HIS A 344 25.95 16.37 5.95
CA HIS A 344 25.17 15.15 6.05
C HIS A 344 24.32 14.96 4.79
N PHE A 345 24.35 13.76 4.21
CA PHE A 345 23.42 13.39 3.15
C PHE A 345 22.09 12.96 3.76
N TYR A 346 21.01 13.45 3.17
CA TYR A 346 19.66 13.11 3.54
C TYR A 346 18.85 12.87 2.26
N GLY A 347 18.16 11.73 2.18
CA GLY A 347 17.27 11.42 1.07
C GLY A 347 16.04 10.64 1.52
N GLN A 348 15.03 10.61 0.65
CA GLN A 348 13.83 9.82 0.85
C GLN A 348 13.22 9.38 -0.49
N GLY A 349 12.37 8.35 -0.47
CA GLY A 349 11.67 7.88 -1.66
C GLY A 349 11.69 6.37 -1.82
N VAL A 350 11.59 5.92 -3.06
CA VAL A 350 11.65 4.51 -3.43
C VAL A 350 12.82 4.28 -4.37
N VAL A 351 13.82 3.52 -3.94
CA VAL A 351 14.95 3.13 -4.78
C VAL A 351 14.65 1.77 -5.40
N ILE A 352 14.81 1.66 -6.72
CA ILE A 352 14.67 0.43 -7.49
C ILE A 352 16.06 0.04 -8.00
N LEU A 353 16.58 -1.11 -7.58
CA LEU A 353 17.85 -1.67 -8.05
C LEU A 353 17.57 -2.69 -9.16
N ASP A 354 17.93 -2.35 -10.39
CA ASP A 354 17.70 -3.19 -11.56
C ASP A 354 19.00 -3.85 -12.01
N PHE A 355 19.22 -5.09 -11.55
CA PHE A 355 20.35 -5.90 -12.00
C PHE A 355 20.43 -5.96 -13.53
N ASN A 356 21.56 -5.53 -14.08
CA ASN A 356 21.83 -5.71 -15.49
C ASN A 356 22.33 -7.14 -15.76
N GLU A 357 21.40 -8.00 -16.16
CA GLU A 357 21.67 -9.41 -16.51
C GLU A 357 22.77 -9.56 -17.58
N VAL A 358 22.88 -8.59 -18.50
CA VAL A 358 23.86 -8.63 -19.60
C VAL A 358 25.28 -8.31 -19.09
N ALA A 359 25.41 -7.38 -18.13
CA ALA A 359 26.70 -6.96 -17.60
C ALA A 359 27.23 -7.91 -16.50
N ARG A 360 26.35 -8.71 -15.88
CA ARG A 360 26.64 -9.44 -14.63
C ARG A 360 27.26 -8.55 -13.54
N GLN A 361 26.92 -7.27 -13.56
CA GLN A 361 27.30 -6.31 -12.54
C GLN A 361 26.05 -6.04 -11.74
N GLY A 362 26.15 -6.26 -10.43
CA GLY A 362 25.11 -5.90 -9.48
C GLY A 362 24.81 -4.42 -9.58
N SER A 363 23.54 -4.05 -9.55
CA SER A 363 23.22 -2.74 -8.98
C SER A 363 23.50 -2.84 -7.50
N GLU A 364 24.43 -2.01 -7.04
CA GLU A 364 24.85 -1.90 -5.65
C GLU A 364 24.38 -0.54 -5.13
N PHE A 365 23.77 -0.56 -3.95
CA PHE A 365 23.33 0.64 -3.25
C PHE A 365 24.07 0.70 -1.94
N GLU A 366 25.08 1.57 -1.88
CA GLU A 366 25.90 1.79 -0.71
C GLU A 366 25.39 3.04 0.02
N LEU A 367 25.18 2.93 1.33
CA LEU A 367 24.87 4.04 2.22
C LEU A 367 25.95 4.09 3.29
N GLU A 368 26.72 5.17 3.29
CA GLU A 368 27.93 5.31 4.11
C GLU A 368 27.96 6.63 4.89
N HIS A 369 28.76 6.64 5.96
CA HIS A 369 29.24 7.86 6.61
C HIS A 369 28.13 8.80 7.09
N GLU A 370 27.32 8.36 8.05
CA GLU A 370 26.17 9.15 8.56
C GLU A 370 25.13 9.57 7.50
N ALA A 371 25.21 9.03 6.27
CA ALA A 371 24.17 9.23 5.28
C ALA A 371 22.84 8.66 5.80
N GLU A 372 21.77 9.39 5.57
CA GLU A 372 20.45 9.00 6.03
C GLU A 372 19.47 8.89 4.87
N PHE A 373 18.76 7.77 4.82
CA PHE A 373 17.71 7.53 3.83
C PHE A 373 16.41 7.08 4.48
N ARG A 374 15.27 7.63 4.04
CA ARG A 374 13.92 7.28 4.53
C ARG A 374 13.03 6.78 3.40
N GLY A 375 12.63 5.51 3.44
CA GLY A 375 11.69 4.97 2.47
C GLY A 375 11.93 3.50 2.15
N ILE A 376 11.87 3.16 0.86
CA ILE A 376 11.88 1.76 0.41
C ILE A 376 13.02 1.53 -0.58
N VAL A 377 13.72 0.41 -0.44
CA VAL A 377 14.61 -0.12 -1.47
C VAL A 377 14.02 -1.41 -2.00
N LEU A 378 13.68 -1.45 -3.28
CA LEU A 378 13.23 -2.64 -4.01
C LEU A 378 14.34 -3.03 -4.95
N GLY A 379 14.72 -4.29 -5.03
CA GLY A 379 15.84 -4.58 -5.91
C GLY A 379 16.15 -6.01 -6.19
N LYS A 380 16.66 -6.23 -7.40
CA LYS A 380 17.53 -7.36 -7.72
C LYS A 380 18.94 -6.81 -7.68
N GLY A 381 19.66 -7.05 -6.59
CA GLY A 381 20.92 -6.36 -6.34
C GLY A 381 21.33 -6.41 -4.88
N CYS A 382 22.42 -5.71 -4.58
CA CYS A 382 22.95 -5.63 -3.24
C CYS A 382 22.79 -4.25 -2.65
N VAL A 383 22.59 -4.24 -1.34
CA VAL A 383 22.61 -3.03 -0.52
C VAL A 383 23.74 -3.19 0.48
N GLU A 384 24.51 -2.13 0.71
CA GLU A 384 25.54 -2.05 1.73
C GLU A 384 25.24 -0.83 2.61
N VAL A 385 25.20 -1.01 3.94
CA VAL A 385 24.94 0.09 4.87
C VAL A 385 26.03 0.07 5.94
N GLN A 386 26.80 1.15 6.05
CA GLN A 386 28.02 1.19 6.86
C GLN A 386 28.38 2.58 7.41
N TYR A 387 29.36 2.63 8.31
CA TYR A 387 29.96 3.86 8.85
C TYR A 387 28.96 4.87 9.43
N GLY A 388 28.00 4.41 10.22
CA GLY A 388 27.03 5.29 10.87
C GLY A 388 25.85 5.69 10.00
N ALA A 389 25.74 5.13 8.80
CA ALA A 389 24.58 5.29 7.95
C ALA A 389 23.28 4.89 8.67
N ARG A 390 22.20 5.58 8.32
CA ARG A 390 20.88 5.39 8.91
C ARG A 390 19.84 5.17 7.83
N PHE A 391 19.16 4.04 7.93
CA PHE A 391 18.07 3.70 7.04
C PHE A 391 16.79 3.54 7.85
N TYR A 392 15.74 4.27 7.45
CA TYR A 392 14.40 4.17 8.03
C TYR A 392 13.40 3.71 6.99
N GLY A 393 12.85 2.50 7.16
CA GLY A 393 11.85 1.94 6.26
C GLY A 393 12.10 0.48 5.94
N SER A 394 12.09 0.10 4.65
CA SER A 394 12.18 -1.31 4.23
C SER A 394 13.10 -1.56 3.04
N MET A 395 13.78 -2.70 3.05
CA MET A 395 14.51 -3.23 1.90
C MET A 395 13.90 -4.57 1.48
N TYR A 396 13.52 -4.70 0.21
CA TYR A 396 12.99 -5.91 -0.42
C TYR A 396 13.93 -6.36 -1.53
N LEU A 397 14.78 -7.35 -1.24
CA LEU A 397 15.98 -7.66 -2.05
C LEU A 397 16.00 -9.11 -2.55
N ASP A 398 16.24 -9.28 -3.85
CA ASP A 398 16.68 -10.53 -4.45
C ASP A 398 18.20 -10.48 -4.69
N ALA A 399 18.92 -11.23 -3.86
CA ALA A 399 20.36 -11.34 -3.79
C ALA A 399 20.87 -12.69 -4.35
N THR A 400 20.09 -13.39 -5.16
CA THR A 400 20.41 -14.77 -5.58
C THR A 400 21.45 -14.85 -6.72
N TYR A 401 21.99 -13.72 -7.18
CA TYR A 401 22.98 -13.71 -8.26
C TYR A 401 24.37 -14.12 -7.75
N ASP A 402 24.88 -15.20 -8.35
CA ASP A 402 26.03 -16.02 -7.96
C ASP A 402 27.28 -15.21 -7.54
N GLY A 403 27.57 -15.19 -6.22
CA GLY A 403 28.83 -14.68 -5.65
C GLY A 403 28.78 -13.28 -5.03
N VAL A 404 27.66 -12.57 -5.06
CA VAL A 404 27.53 -11.25 -4.41
C VAL A 404 26.81 -11.42 -3.08
N THR A 405 27.55 -11.23 -1.97
CA THR A 405 26.97 -11.17 -0.63
C THR A 405 26.29 -9.81 -0.47
N CYS A 406 24.96 -9.79 -0.51
CA CYS A 406 24.18 -8.57 -0.30
C CYS A 406 23.98 -8.34 1.20
N ASP A 407 24.12 -7.08 1.61
CA ASP A 407 24.46 -6.64 2.95
C ASP A 407 25.88 -7.08 3.34
N LYS A 408 26.83 -6.15 3.20
CA LYS A 408 28.03 -6.15 4.03
C LYS A 408 28.01 -4.88 4.85
N SER A 409 27.25 -4.83 5.95
CA SER A 409 27.65 -3.92 7.02
C SER A 409 29.09 -4.29 7.42
N HIS A 410 30.03 -3.43 7.04
CA HIS A 410 31.45 -3.63 7.24
C HIS A 410 32.03 -2.29 7.66
N ASP A 411 32.21 -2.08 8.95
CA ASP A 411 33.08 -1.00 9.36
C ASP A 411 34.54 -1.43 9.15
N PHE A 412 35.28 -0.81 8.24
CA PHE A 412 36.70 -1.04 8.11
C PHE A 412 37.42 -0.76 9.44
N TYR A 413 38.06 -1.79 9.97
CA TYR A 413 38.78 -1.82 11.24
C TYR A 413 39.98 -0.85 11.32
N GLU A 414 40.53 -0.38 10.20
CA GLU A 414 41.80 0.39 10.21
C GLU A 414 41.64 1.88 10.55
N ASP A 415 40.51 2.52 10.23
CA ASP A 415 40.32 3.96 10.49
C ASP A 415 39.61 4.26 11.84
N CYS A 416 38.96 3.26 12.44
CA CYS A 416 38.20 3.41 13.68
C CYS A 416 39.03 3.14 14.96
N GLN A 417 40.29 2.72 14.86
CA GLN A 417 41.09 2.42 16.06
C GLN A 417 41.42 3.68 16.89
N GLY A 418 40.67 3.87 17.97
CA GLY A 418 40.96 4.85 19.02
C GLY A 418 40.32 6.23 18.81
N SER A 419 39.41 6.38 17.85
CA SER A 419 38.59 7.60 17.73
C SER A 419 37.25 7.38 18.44
N GLU A 420 36.79 8.36 19.22
CA GLU A 420 35.47 8.37 19.87
C GLU A 420 34.30 8.51 18.86
N ASN A 421 34.59 8.43 17.55
CA ASN A 421 33.68 8.77 16.47
C ASN A 421 33.26 7.56 15.62
N CYS A 422 33.25 6.36 16.19
CA CYS A 422 32.64 5.21 15.52
C CYS A 422 31.12 5.37 15.63
N PHE A 423 30.47 5.62 14.50
CA PHE A 423 29.04 5.89 14.45
C PHE A 423 28.26 4.60 14.31
N ASP A 424 27.19 4.45 15.09
CA ASP A 424 26.32 3.27 15.01
C ASP A 424 25.55 3.25 13.68
N THR A 425 25.68 2.16 12.95
CA THR A 425 24.91 1.91 11.72
C THR A 425 23.55 1.36 12.08
N THR A 426 22.48 1.97 11.57
CA THR A 426 21.10 1.63 11.96
C THR A 426 20.22 1.34 10.75
N LEU A 427 19.66 0.14 10.69
CA LEU A 427 18.55 -0.21 9.80
C LEU A 427 17.32 -0.42 10.66
N GLN A 428 16.37 0.50 10.52
CA GLN A 428 15.24 0.62 11.41
C GLN A 428 13.95 0.56 10.61
N TRP A 429 13.08 -0.40 10.97
CA TRP A 429 11.74 -0.45 10.43
C TRP A 429 10.99 0.82 10.84
N SER A 430 10.29 1.40 9.87
CA SER A 430 9.41 2.53 10.08
C SER A 430 8.21 2.41 9.16
N GLN A 431 7.04 2.10 9.73
CA GLN A 431 5.80 2.06 8.97
C GLN A 431 5.54 3.41 8.31
N CYS A 432 5.75 4.51 9.04
CA CYS A 432 5.54 5.85 8.51
C CYS A 432 6.44 6.17 7.30
N ALA A 433 7.72 5.75 7.31
CA ALA A 433 8.60 5.93 6.15
C ALA A 433 8.14 5.14 4.93
N VAL A 434 7.67 3.92 5.15
CA VAL A 434 7.16 3.03 4.10
C VAL A 434 5.86 3.57 3.52
N ASP A 435 4.89 3.92 4.37
CA ASP A 435 3.60 4.46 3.97
C ASP A 435 3.80 5.78 3.19
N ARG A 436 4.65 6.69 3.68
CA ARG A 436 4.94 7.94 2.95
C ARG A 436 5.65 7.68 1.62
N ALA A 437 6.65 6.80 1.56
CA ALA A 437 7.30 6.44 0.31
C ALA A 437 6.33 5.84 -0.71
N ILE A 438 5.34 5.06 -0.24
CA ILE A 438 4.29 4.50 -1.08
C ILE A 438 3.29 5.58 -1.54
N PHE A 439 2.73 6.36 -0.62
CA PHE A 439 1.60 7.24 -0.90
C PHE A 439 2.01 8.57 -1.54
N ASN A 440 3.25 9.01 -1.31
CA ASN A 440 3.79 10.25 -1.88
C ASN A 440 4.69 10.02 -3.11
N SER A 441 4.83 8.78 -3.58
CA SER A 441 5.52 8.47 -4.84
C SER A 441 4.55 8.20 -5.98
N GLY A 442 5.09 8.09 -7.19
CA GLY A 442 4.36 7.60 -8.36
C GLY A 442 3.85 6.15 -8.24
N LEU A 443 4.18 5.44 -7.15
CA LEU A 443 3.78 4.05 -6.91
C LEU A 443 2.45 3.90 -6.15
N VAL A 444 1.78 4.98 -5.78
CA VAL A 444 0.49 4.92 -5.06
C VAL A 444 -0.55 4.03 -5.78
N GLU A 445 -0.54 4.04 -7.12
CA GLU A 445 -1.43 3.21 -7.96
C GLU A 445 -1.22 1.69 -7.75
N TYR A 446 -0.05 1.28 -7.26
CA TYR A 446 0.33 -0.11 -7.02
C TYR A 446 0.13 -0.52 -5.57
N ALA A 447 0.03 0.47 -4.68
CA ALA A 447 -0.08 0.26 -3.25
C ALA A 447 -1.49 0.46 -2.71
N GLU A 448 -2.38 1.10 -3.48
CA GLU A 448 -3.79 0.99 -3.18
C GLU A 448 -4.08 -0.50 -2.97
N PRO A 449 -4.63 -0.92 -1.81
CA PRO A 449 -5.40 -2.13 -1.83
C PRO A 449 -6.34 -1.85 -2.97
N THR A 450 -6.29 -2.67 -4.01
CA THR A 450 -7.39 -2.79 -4.94
C THR A 450 -8.61 -3.10 -4.05
N ILE A 451 -9.21 -2.08 -3.43
CA ILE A 451 -10.63 -1.94 -3.25
C ILE A 451 -11.03 -2.08 -4.70
N PRO A 452 -11.50 -3.26 -5.12
CA PRO A 452 -11.73 -3.49 -6.52
C PRO A 452 -12.69 -2.38 -6.90
N ALA A 453 -12.27 -1.44 -7.75
CA ALA A 453 -13.14 -0.41 -8.28
C ALA A 453 -14.42 -1.15 -8.65
N ALA A 454 -15.51 -0.90 -7.92
CA ALA A 454 -16.63 -1.82 -7.76
C ALA A 454 -16.79 -2.77 -8.96
N GLY A 455 -16.20 -3.97 -8.85
CA GLY A 455 -16.16 -4.96 -9.94
C GLY A 455 -14.85 -5.07 -10.73
N ARG A 456 -13.87 -5.80 -10.18
CA ARG A 456 -13.22 -6.94 -10.86
C ARG A 456 -12.39 -7.80 -9.90
N ALA A 457 -13.04 -8.35 -8.86
CA ALA A 457 -12.86 -9.79 -8.68
C ALA A 457 -13.16 -10.44 -10.03
N ARG A 458 -12.45 -11.48 -10.47
CA ARG A 458 -12.93 -12.28 -11.61
C ARG A 458 -14.23 -12.93 -11.15
N PHE A 459 -15.34 -12.21 -11.30
CA PHE A 459 -16.70 -12.67 -11.10
C PHE A 459 -16.87 -13.81 -12.09
N LEU A 460 -16.67 -15.04 -11.64
CA LEU A 460 -17.39 -16.16 -12.21
C LEU A 460 -18.85 -15.87 -11.89
N GLY A 461 -19.54 -15.20 -12.82
CA GLY A 461 -20.94 -14.84 -12.65
C GLY A 461 -21.75 -16.03 -12.14
N SER A 462 -22.70 -15.75 -11.27
CA SER A 462 -23.59 -16.68 -10.56
C SER A 462 -24.37 -17.70 -11.43
N ARG A 463 -24.14 -17.71 -12.75
CA ARG A 463 -24.72 -18.69 -13.67
C ARG A 463 -24.03 -20.05 -13.65
N ALA A 464 -22.73 -20.13 -13.34
CA ALA A 464 -22.01 -21.42 -13.39
C ALA A 464 -22.21 -22.28 -12.12
N PHE A 465 -22.62 -21.68 -10.99
CA PHE A 465 -22.75 -22.41 -9.72
C PHE A 465 -24.03 -23.26 -9.62
N LEU A 466 -24.99 -23.09 -10.53
CA LEU A 466 -26.23 -23.89 -10.55
C LEU A 466 -26.17 -25.13 -11.46
N GLU A 467 -25.11 -25.32 -12.25
CA GLU A 467 -24.98 -26.51 -13.12
C GLU A 467 -24.11 -27.63 -12.52
N GLY A 468 -23.50 -27.42 -11.35
CA GLY A 468 -22.64 -28.41 -10.68
C GLY A 468 -23.26 -29.15 -9.48
N ILE A 469 -24.54 -28.89 -9.16
CA ILE A 469 -25.27 -29.58 -8.08
C ILE A 469 -26.55 -30.23 -8.65
N GLN A 470 -26.34 -31.11 -9.63
CA GLN A 470 -27.18 -32.26 -9.94
C GLN A 470 -26.27 -33.48 -10.03
#